data_AF-A0A5N5XHY0-F1
#
_entry.id   AF-A0A5N5XHY0-F1
#
_cell.length_a   1.000
_cell.length_b   1.000
_cell.length_c   1.000
_cell.angle_alpha   90.00
_cell.angle_beta   90.00
_cell.angle_gamma   90.00
#
_symmetry.space_group_name_H-M   'P 1'
#
loop_
_entity.id
_entity.type
_entity.pdbx_description
1 polymer ?
#
loop_
_entity_poly.entity_id
_entity_poly.type
_entity_poly.pdbx_seq_one_letter_code
_entity_poly.pdbx_strand_id
1 'polypeptide(L)'
;MSSNSADDRYKLVFFVPHSHLDTCKDAIFATGAGTFPGGKYTKCCFQMPGKGQFLPSDEANPAIGAAGALETVEEMKVEVMCFGRSIMLQAVDALIKAHPYEVVAYEVYKLENIPSPPPAMASKFFPVVPRVGRQFFQHTPKTQCRPFSAGPQRYSDSLAVHRNKPSNNPTIPFKFSEQNLRLIDEILKRYPPQYKKGAVMPLLDLGQRQHGYTSISVMNEVARLLEMPPMRVYEVATFYTMYNREPVGKYFVQLCTTTPCQLGGCGSTKIVEAITEHLGITPGHTTEDGLFTFVEVECLGACVNAPMVQINDDYYEDLTPESIKTLLTALKEAATATDAGKSVQVPAPGPLSGRQTCENSQGLTNLREPVWDPETMMRKDGALDQPQQQ
;
A
#
# COMPACT_ATOMS: atom_id res chain seq x y z
N MET A 1 16.89 -44.50 -8.24
CA MET A 1 15.88 -45.06 -9.16
C MET A 1 14.61 -44.24 -9.00
N SER A 2 14.29 -43.39 -9.99
CA SER A 2 13.19 -42.42 -9.94
C SER A 2 11.84 -43.13 -9.86
N SER A 3 11.08 -42.89 -8.79
CA SER A 3 9.70 -43.36 -8.63
C SER A 3 8.81 -42.82 -9.76
N ASN A 4 8.31 -43.71 -10.63
CA ASN A 4 7.21 -43.40 -11.53
C ASN A 4 5.91 -43.38 -10.70
N SER A 5 5.64 -42.29 -10.00
CA SER A 5 4.31 -42.06 -9.41
C SER A 5 3.36 -41.61 -10.53
N ALA A 6 2.25 -42.32 -10.70
CA ALA A 6 1.17 -41.98 -11.63
C ALA A 6 0.50 -40.62 -11.33
N ASP A 7 0.91 -39.97 -10.25
CA ASP A 7 0.37 -38.72 -9.71
C ASP A 7 1.26 -37.50 -10.01
N ASP A 8 2.33 -37.68 -10.79
CA ASP A 8 3.20 -36.59 -11.19
C ASP A 8 2.49 -35.63 -12.17
N ARG A 9 2.55 -34.33 -11.89
CA ARG A 9 1.97 -33.29 -12.74
C ARG A 9 3.07 -32.47 -13.41
N TYR A 10 2.90 -32.18 -14.68
CA TYR A 10 3.82 -31.38 -15.48
C TYR A 10 3.07 -30.23 -16.13
N LYS A 11 3.75 -29.10 -16.29
CA LYS A 11 3.27 -27.96 -17.07
C LYS A 11 4.15 -27.79 -18.29
N LEU A 12 3.56 -27.96 -19.47
CA LEU A 12 4.20 -27.73 -20.76
C LEU A 12 3.91 -26.30 -21.19
N VAL A 13 4.96 -25.53 -21.47
CA VAL A 13 4.87 -24.17 -21.98
C VAL A 13 5.58 -24.12 -23.32
N PHE A 14 4.96 -23.55 -24.34
CA PHE A 14 5.58 -23.39 -25.66
C PHE A 14 5.14 -22.08 -26.32
N PHE A 15 5.90 -21.67 -27.32
CA PHE A 15 5.69 -20.43 -28.07
C PHE A 15 5.47 -20.77 -29.53
N VAL A 16 4.40 -20.26 -30.14
CA VAL A 16 4.02 -20.57 -31.52
C VAL A 16 3.49 -19.34 -32.25
N PRO A 17 3.78 -19.15 -33.54
CA PRO A 17 3.13 -18.12 -34.35
C PRO A 17 1.61 -18.26 -34.38
N HIS A 18 0.89 -17.14 -34.47
CA HIS A 18 -0.57 -17.13 -34.52
C HIS A 18 -1.16 -18.05 -35.60
N SER A 19 -0.47 -18.19 -36.73
CA SER A 19 -0.90 -19.04 -37.86
C SER A 19 -0.91 -20.54 -37.57
N HIS A 20 -0.10 -21.02 -36.63
CA HIS A 20 0.06 -22.45 -36.32
C HIS A 20 -0.43 -22.82 -34.91
N LEU A 21 -1.05 -21.86 -34.22
CA LEU A 21 -1.53 -22.01 -32.85
C LEU A 21 -2.48 -23.18 -32.69
N ASP A 22 -3.56 -23.22 -33.48
CA ASP A 22 -4.60 -24.23 -33.33
C ASP A 22 -4.11 -25.61 -33.76
N THR A 23 -3.28 -25.69 -34.80
CA THR A 23 -2.62 -26.94 -35.23
C THR A 23 -1.77 -27.55 -34.12
N CYS A 24 -0.94 -26.74 -33.45
CA CYS A 24 -0.12 -27.22 -32.33
C CYS A 24 -0.97 -27.63 -31.12
N LYS A 25 -2.01 -26.87 -30.81
CA LYS A 25 -2.93 -27.19 -29.70
C LYS A 25 -3.69 -28.49 -29.94
N ASP A 26 -4.24 -28.70 -31.13
CA ASP A 26 -4.96 -29.93 -31.43
C ASP A 26 -4.05 -31.16 -31.41
N ALA A 27 -2.80 -31.04 -31.90
CA ALA A 27 -1.80 -32.10 -31.80
C ALA A 27 -1.47 -32.46 -30.34
N ILE A 28 -1.27 -31.46 -29.49
CA ILE A 28 -1.02 -31.66 -28.05
C ILE A 28 -2.24 -32.28 -27.37
N PHE A 29 -3.45 -31.77 -27.63
CA PHE A 29 -4.66 -32.27 -26.99
C PHE A 29 -5.01 -33.70 -27.41
N ALA A 30 -4.64 -34.13 -28.61
CA ALA A 30 -4.82 -35.52 -29.06
C ALA A 30 -4.04 -36.53 -28.20
N THR A 31 -2.98 -36.10 -27.51
CA THR A 31 -2.19 -36.95 -26.59
C THR A 31 -2.85 -37.13 -25.21
N GLY A 32 -3.92 -36.38 -24.92
CA GLY A 32 -4.56 -36.34 -23.60
C GLY A 32 -4.05 -35.23 -22.68
N ALA A 33 -3.00 -34.48 -23.07
CA ALA A 33 -2.60 -33.25 -22.40
C ALA A 33 -3.76 -32.23 -22.38
N GLY A 34 -3.86 -31.42 -21.33
CA GLY A 34 -4.97 -30.49 -21.13
C GLY A 34 -6.27 -31.14 -20.63
N THR A 35 -6.26 -32.43 -20.29
CA THR A 35 -7.40 -33.12 -19.66
C THR A 35 -7.18 -33.25 -18.15
N PHE A 36 -8.10 -32.70 -17.36
CA PHE A 36 -8.03 -32.79 -15.91
C PHE A 36 -8.52 -34.15 -15.39
N PRO A 37 -7.99 -34.64 -14.24
CA PRO A 37 -8.47 -35.85 -13.60
C PRO A 37 -9.99 -35.84 -13.40
N GLY A 38 -10.64 -36.95 -13.71
CA GLY A 38 -12.11 -37.07 -13.70
C GLY A 38 -12.81 -36.61 -14.97
N GLY A 39 -12.09 -36.18 -16.01
CA GLY A 39 -12.59 -36.02 -17.39
C GLY A 39 -13.62 -34.90 -17.59
N LYS A 40 -13.91 -34.11 -16.55
CA LYS A 40 -14.91 -33.01 -16.62
C LYS A 40 -14.45 -31.83 -17.47
N TYR A 41 -13.15 -31.69 -17.68
CA TYR A 41 -12.54 -30.62 -18.45
C TYR A 41 -11.45 -31.20 -19.35
N THR A 42 -11.60 -31.00 -20.66
CA THR A 42 -10.69 -31.45 -21.72
C THR A 42 -10.26 -30.25 -22.55
N LYS A 43 -9.13 -30.39 -23.27
CA LYS A 43 -8.55 -29.32 -24.11
C LYS A 43 -8.29 -28.01 -23.35
N CYS A 44 -7.92 -28.08 -22.08
CA CYS A 44 -7.62 -26.91 -21.26
C CYS A 44 -6.21 -26.39 -21.53
N CYS A 45 -6.12 -25.10 -21.84
CA CYS A 45 -4.86 -24.35 -21.93
C CYS A 45 -5.07 -22.90 -21.52
N PHE A 46 -4.00 -22.24 -21.07
CA PHE A 46 -3.92 -20.79 -20.99
C PHE A 46 -3.07 -20.29 -22.15
N GLN A 47 -3.43 -19.15 -22.75
CA GLN A 47 -2.64 -18.56 -23.84
C GLN A 47 -2.55 -17.04 -23.71
N MET A 48 -1.40 -16.46 -24.03
CA MET A 48 -1.18 -15.01 -24.08
C MET A 48 -0.37 -14.62 -25.32
N PRO A 49 -0.66 -13.47 -25.96
CA PRO A 49 0.17 -12.95 -27.04
C PRO A 49 1.48 -12.37 -26.49
N GLY A 50 2.55 -12.48 -27.27
CA GLY A 50 3.87 -11.94 -27.00
C GLY A 50 4.61 -11.61 -28.30
N LYS A 51 5.83 -11.08 -28.19
CA LYS A 51 6.72 -10.83 -29.33
C LYS A 51 8.00 -11.65 -29.15
N GLY A 52 8.24 -12.57 -30.09
CA GLY A 52 9.49 -13.29 -30.23
C GLY A 52 10.47 -12.50 -31.10
N GLN A 53 11.76 -12.65 -30.83
CA GLN A 53 12.83 -12.03 -31.60
C GLN A 53 13.93 -13.07 -31.86
N PHE A 54 14.35 -13.19 -33.11
CA PHE A 54 15.42 -14.11 -33.50
C PHE A 54 16.19 -13.59 -34.72
N LEU A 55 17.42 -14.08 -34.90
CA LEU A 55 18.28 -13.81 -36.03
C LEU A 55 18.74 -15.15 -36.60
N PRO A 56 18.14 -15.64 -37.70
CA PRO A 56 18.55 -16.92 -38.28
C PRO A 56 19.97 -16.84 -38.84
N SER A 57 20.79 -17.84 -38.53
CA SER A 57 22.12 -18.02 -39.15
C SER A 57 22.01 -18.49 -40.60
N ASP A 58 23.11 -18.42 -41.36
CA ASP A 58 23.14 -18.82 -42.77
C ASP A 58 22.79 -20.31 -43.01
N GLU A 59 22.96 -21.15 -42.00
CA GLU A 59 22.59 -22.58 -42.02
C GLU A 59 21.14 -22.85 -41.59
N ALA A 60 20.40 -21.85 -41.11
CA ALA A 60 19.04 -22.03 -40.62
C ALA A 60 18.02 -22.07 -41.78
N ASN A 61 16.99 -22.90 -41.66
CA ASN A 61 15.84 -22.92 -42.56
C ASN A 61 14.59 -22.34 -41.87
N PRO A 62 14.52 -21.01 -41.65
CA PRO A 62 13.44 -20.41 -40.88
C PRO A 62 12.12 -20.50 -41.62
N ALA A 63 11.07 -20.99 -40.95
CA ALA A 63 9.71 -20.97 -41.49
C ALA A 63 9.14 -19.54 -41.62
N ILE A 64 9.69 -18.58 -40.88
CA ILE A 64 9.31 -17.16 -40.91
C ILE A 64 10.60 -16.33 -40.88
N GLY A 65 10.77 -15.41 -41.84
CA GLY A 65 11.93 -14.52 -41.93
C GLY A 65 13.00 -14.97 -42.91
N ALA A 66 14.13 -14.25 -42.96
CA ALA A 66 15.28 -14.55 -43.82
C ALA A 66 16.59 -14.67 -43.03
N ALA A 67 17.52 -15.52 -43.50
CA ALA A 67 18.84 -15.65 -42.91
C ALA A 67 19.61 -14.31 -42.93
N GLY A 68 20.29 -14.00 -41.83
CA GLY A 68 21.06 -12.76 -41.66
C GLY A 68 20.24 -11.50 -41.35
N ALA A 69 18.91 -11.59 -41.24
CA ALA A 69 18.04 -10.47 -40.87
C ALA A 69 17.43 -10.67 -39.47
N LEU A 70 17.40 -9.59 -38.67
CA LEU A 70 16.79 -9.62 -37.36
C LEU A 70 15.26 -9.56 -37.50
N GLU A 71 14.59 -10.59 -37.05
CA GLU A 71 13.15 -10.76 -37.20
C GLU A 71 12.43 -10.59 -35.87
N THR A 72 11.24 -10.00 -35.92
CA THR A 72 10.34 -9.85 -34.77
C THR A 72 8.96 -10.34 -35.15
N VAL A 73 8.46 -11.36 -34.46
CA VAL A 73 7.22 -12.06 -34.80
C VAL A 73 6.25 -12.03 -33.62
N GLU A 74 4.97 -11.81 -33.90
CA GLU A 74 3.92 -11.95 -32.90
C GLU A 74 3.59 -13.43 -32.67
N GLU A 75 3.85 -13.88 -31.46
CA GLU A 75 3.72 -15.28 -31.05
C GLU A 75 2.72 -15.42 -29.90
N MET A 76 2.26 -16.64 -29.71
CA MET A 76 1.38 -17.02 -28.63
C MET A 76 2.15 -17.93 -27.68
N LYS A 77 2.27 -17.51 -26.42
CA LYS A 77 2.70 -18.39 -25.33
C LYS A 77 1.51 -19.22 -24.90
N VAL A 78 1.64 -20.54 -24.94
CA VAL A 78 0.59 -21.48 -24.56
C VAL A 78 1.09 -22.34 -23.40
N GLU A 79 0.24 -22.50 -22.38
CA GLU A 79 0.52 -23.28 -21.19
C GLU A 79 -0.52 -24.39 -21.03
N VAL A 80 -0.06 -25.65 -20.98
CA VAL A 80 -0.88 -26.85 -20.93
C VAL A 80 -0.47 -27.74 -19.75
N MET A 81 -1.48 -28.24 -19.03
CA MET A 81 -1.28 -29.20 -17.94
C MET A 81 -1.20 -30.63 -18.47
N CYS A 82 -0.16 -31.36 -18.07
CA CYS A 82 0.03 -32.77 -18.39
C CYS A 82 0.02 -33.60 -17.09
N PHE A 83 -0.93 -34.52 -16.97
CA PHE A 83 -1.03 -35.42 -15.83
C PHE A 83 -0.34 -36.74 -16.18
N GLY A 84 0.82 -36.98 -15.58
CA GLY A 84 1.65 -38.15 -15.86
C GLY A 84 2.80 -37.85 -16.81
N ARG A 85 3.94 -38.51 -16.55
CA ARG A 85 5.17 -38.36 -17.32
C ARG A 85 5.04 -38.86 -18.77
N SER A 86 4.29 -39.94 -18.99
CA SER A 86 4.07 -40.50 -20.32
C SER A 86 3.32 -39.54 -21.23
N ILE A 87 2.22 -38.94 -20.74
CA ILE A 87 1.43 -37.96 -21.48
C ILE A 87 2.27 -36.72 -21.79
N MET A 88 3.08 -36.24 -20.83
CA MET A 88 3.99 -35.13 -21.08
C MET A 88 4.99 -35.43 -22.21
N LEU A 89 5.63 -36.60 -22.20
CA LEU A 89 6.58 -36.97 -23.27
C LEU A 89 5.90 -37.08 -24.63
N GLN A 90 4.69 -37.64 -24.68
CA GLN A 90 3.89 -37.72 -25.91
C GLN A 90 3.48 -36.32 -26.40
N ALA A 91 3.09 -35.43 -25.49
CA ALA A 91 2.70 -34.05 -25.81
C ALA A 91 3.88 -33.25 -26.39
N VAL A 92 5.09 -33.43 -25.84
CA VAL A 92 6.31 -32.80 -26.37
C VAL A 92 6.65 -33.34 -27.76
N ASP A 93 6.60 -34.66 -27.97
CA ASP A 93 6.83 -35.26 -29.29
C ASP A 93 5.79 -34.79 -30.34
N ALA A 94 4.52 -34.69 -29.95
CA ALA A 94 3.45 -34.16 -30.81
C ALA A 94 3.64 -32.68 -31.12
N LEU A 95 4.07 -31.87 -30.14
CA LEU A 95 4.42 -30.47 -30.34
C LEU A 95 5.55 -30.34 -31.35
N ILE A 96 6.67 -31.05 -31.16
CA ILE A 96 7.84 -30.97 -32.05
C ILE A 96 7.47 -31.31 -33.50
N LYS A 97 6.57 -32.28 -33.71
CA LYS A 97 6.11 -32.66 -35.06
C LYS A 97 5.15 -31.66 -35.70
N ALA A 98 4.33 -30.99 -34.90
CA ALA A 98 3.30 -30.06 -35.39
C ALA A 98 3.80 -28.61 -35.50
N HIS A 99 4.92 -28.28 -34.86
CA HIS A 99 5.43 -26.92 -34.79
C HIS A 99 6.08 -26.48 -36.11
N PRO A 100 5.88 -25.23 -36.56
CA PRO A 100 6.47 -24.74 -37.81
C PRO A 100 8.00 -24.53 -37.71
N TYR A 101 8.54 -24.33 -36.51
CA TYR A 101 9.97 -24.11 -36.32
C TYR A 101 10.74 -25.43 -36.25
N GLU A 102 11.90 -25.44 -36.91
CA GLU A 102 12.85 -26.55 -36.90
C GLU A 102 13.29 -26.92 -35.48
N VAL A 103 13.60 -25.91 -34.67
CA VAL A 103 13.93 -26.07 -33.25
C VAL A 103 12.86 -25.38 -32.42
N VAL A 104 12.07 -26.18 -31.71
CA VAL A 104 10.94 -25.67 -30.91
C VAL A 104 11.42 -25.25 -29.53
N ALA A 105 11.16 -23.99 -29.17
CA ALA A 105 11.35 -23.51 -27.81
C ALA A 105 10.16 -23.94 -26.93
N TYR A 106 10.41 -24.81 -25.95
CA TYR A 106 9.42 -25.23 -24.97
C TYR A 106 10.06 -25.44 -23.59
N GLU A 107 9.25 -25.34 -22.56
CA GLU A 107 9.63 -25.54 -21.17
C GLU A 107 8.71 -26.59 -20.54
N VAL A 108 9.29 -27.49 -19.75
CA VAL A 108 8.54 -28.47 -18.98
C VAL A 108 8.88 -28.31 -17.51
N TYR A 109 7.89 -27.92 -16.71
CA TYR A 109 8.02 -27.80 -15.26
C TYR A 109 7.34 -28.99 -14.59
N LYS A 110 8.07 -29.72 -13.74
CA LYS A 110 7.45 -30.65 -12.80
C LYS A 110 6.82 -29.84 -11.66
N LEU A 111 5.53 -30.03 -11.41
CA LEU A 111 4.82 -29.33 -10.35
C LEU A 111 4.81 -30.17 -9.07
N GLU A 112 5.00 -29.51 -7.94
CA GLU A 112 4.87 -30.16 -6.64
C GLU A 112 3.41 -30.49 -6.32
N ASN A 113 3.21 -31.63 -5.66
CA ASN A 113 1.92 -32.03 -5.15
C ASN A 113 1.73 -31.45 -3.75
N ILE A 114 1.34 -30.18 -3.69
CA ILE A 114 0.96 -29.53 -2.44
C ILE A 114 -0.43 -30.07 -2.04
N PRO A 115 -0.61 -30.61 -0.82
CA PRO A 115 -1.92 -31.04 -0.34
C PRO A 115 -2.86 -29.84 -0.31
N SER A 116 -3.85 -29.81 -1.20
CA SER A 116 -4.94 -28.85 -1.10
C SER A 116 -5.95 -29.35 -0.07
N PRO A 117 -6.46 -28.51 0.84
CA PRO A 117 -7.66 -28.86 1.61
C PRO A 117 -8.80 -29.22 0.63
N PRO A 118 -9.70 -30.15 1.01
CA PRO A 118 -10.77 -30.59 0.14
C PRO A 118 -11.59 -29.38 -0.33
N PRO A 119 -12.00 -29.34 -1.62
CA PRO A 119 -12.78 -28.23 -2.14
C PRO A 119 -14.05 -28.09 -1.31
N ALA A 120 -14.21 -26.94 -0.64
CA ALA A 120 -15.46 -26.58 -0.01
C ALA A 120 -16.54 -26.60 -1.10
N MET A 121 -17.52 -27.48 -0.94
CA MET A 121 -18.67 -27.57 -1.82
C MET A 121 -19.40 -26.22 -1.78
N ALA A 122 -19.20 -25.39 -2.80
CA ALA A 122 -19.97 -24.17 -2.98
C ALA A 122 -21.44 -24.57 -3.11
N SER A 123 -22.19 -24.32 -2.03
CA SER A 123 -23.62 -24.53 -1.90
C SER A 123 -24.35 -23.82 -3.04
N LYS A 124 -24.83 -24.63 -4.00
CA LYS A 124 -25.77 -24.19 -5.04
C LYS A 124 -27.18 -24.18 -4.46
N PHE A 125 -27.47 -23.20 -3.62
CA PHE A 125 -28.85 -22.84 -3.26
C PHE A 125 -29.09 -21.38 -3.63
N PHE A 126 -29.50 -21.16 -4.88
CA PHE A 126 -30.24 -19.97 -5.28
C PHE A 126 -31.51 -20.44 -6.01
N PRO A 127 -32.70 -19.96 -5.62
CA PRO A 127 -33.94 -20.33 -6.29
C PRO A 127 -33.99 -19.68 -7.67
N VAL A 128 -34.30 -20.49 -8.67
CA VAL A 128 -34.53 -20.10 -10.06
C VAL A 128 -35.86 -19.34 -10.15
N VAL A 129 -35.81 -18.04 -10.40
CA VAL A 129 -36.97 -17.25 -10.82
C VAL A 129 -36.96 -17.18 -12.35
N PRO A 130 -38.02 -17.61 -13.07
CA PRO A 130 -38.04 -17.56 -14.52
C PRO A 130 -38.32 -16.13 -14.98
N ARG A 131 -37.31 -15.46 -15.54
CA ARG A 131 -37.49 -14.18 -16.23
C ARG A 131 -38.01 -14.46 -17.64
N VAL A 132 -39.33 -14.41 -17.80
CA VAL A 132 -40.01 -14.38 -19.10
C VAL A 132 -39.77 -13.01 -19.74
N GLY A 133 -39.29 -13.01 -20.99
CA GLY A 133 -39.16 -11.81 -21.83
C GLY A 133 -37.83 -11.72 -22.57
N ARG A 134 -37.68 -12.45 -23.68
CA ARG A 134 -36.56 -12.28 -24.60
C ARG A 134 -37.03 -11.39 -25.76
N GLN A 135 -36.72 -10.10 -25.69
CA GLN A 135 -36.72 -9.23 -26.86
C GLN A 135 -35.60 -9.68 -27.79
N PHE A 136 -35.96 -10.02 -29.04
CA PHE A 136 -35.02 -10.20 -30.13
C PHE A 136 -34.55 -8.83 -30.62
N PHE A 137 -33.42 -8.36 -30.10
CA PHE A 137 -32.58 -7.40 -30.83
C PHE A 137 -31.21 -8.03 -31.04
N GLN A 138 -30.82 -8.13 -32.31
CA GLN A 138 -29.48 -8.53 -32.70
C GLN A 138 -28.49 -7.45 -32.24
N HIS A 139 -27.79 -7.70 -31.14
CA HIS A 139 -26.65 -6.89 -30.74
C HIS A 139 -25.46 -7.32 -31.59
N THR A 140 -25.07 -6.50 -32.56
CA THR A 140 -23.75 -6.59 -33.18
C THR A 140 -22.70 -6.32 -32.09
N PRO A 141 -21.67 -7.18 -31.94
CA PRO A 141 -20.59 -6.91 -31.01
C PRO A 141 -19.80 -5.71 -31.53
N LYS A 142 -19.99 -4.53 -30.93
CA LYS A 142 -19.03 -3.44 -31.10
C LYS A 142 -17.77 -3.83 -30.35
N THR A 143 -16.66 -3.88 -31.05
CA THR A 143 -15.31 -3.97 -30.49
C THR A 143 -15.16 -2.91 -29.41
N GLN A 144 -15.07 -3.30 -28.15
CA GLN A 144 -14.65 -2.40 -27.08
C GLN A 144 -13.16 -2.12 -27.26
N CYS A 145 -12.83 -1.10 -28.05
CA CYS A 145 -11.52 -0.46 -27.96
C CYS A 145 -11.50 0.28 -26.62
N ARG A 146 -10.90 -0.31 -25.58
CA ARG A 146 -10.41 0.48 -24.45
C ARG A 146 -9.20 1.24 -24.96
N PRO A 147 -9.24 2.58 -25.10
CA PRO A 147 -8.00 3.32 -25.30
C PRO A 147 -7.13 3.06 -24.07
N PHE A 148 -5.88 2.68 -24.27
CA PHE A 148 -4.89 2.73 -23.21
C PHE A 148 -4.76 4.20 -22.78
N SER A 149 -5.38 4.56 -21.66
CA SER A 149 -5.10 5.82 -21.00
C SER A 149 -3.83 5.60 -20.18
N ALA A 150 -2.68 5.99 -20.73
CA ALA A 150 -1.51 6.23 -19.92
C ALA A 150 -1.73 7.56 -19.20
N GLY A 151 -2.20 7.49 -17.96
CA GLY A 151 -2.20 8.68 -17.10
C GLY A 151 -0.77 9.21 -16.95
N PRO A 152 -0.58 10.52 -16.79
CA PRO A 152 0.75 11.06 -16.52
C PRO A 152 1.32 10.40 -15.26
N GLN A 153 2.59 10.05 -15.31
CA GLN A 153 3.33 9.51 -14.17
C GLN A 153 3.35 10.60 -13.09
N ARG A 154 2.51 10.46 -12.05
CA ARG A 154 2.58 11.35 -10.90
C ARG A 154 3.81 10.95 -10.09
N TYR A 155 4.82 11.80 -10.11
CA TYR A 155 5.96 11.67 -9.22
C TYR A 155 5.48 11.94 -7.80
N SER A 156 5.91 11.12 -6.83
CA SER A 156 5.69 11.42 -5.42
C SER A 156 6.44 12.70 -5.07
N ASP A 157 5.81 13.55 -4.26
CA ASP A 157 6.45 14.76 -3.73
C ASP A 157 7.65 14.45 -2.82
N SER A 158 7.79 13.19 -2.37
CA SER A 158 8.92 12.74 -1.56
C SER A 158 9.73 11.62 -2.24
N LEU A 159 11.06 11.77 -2.25
CA LEU A 159 11.97 10.76 -2.80
C LEU A 159 12.13 9.61 -1.82
N ALA A 160 11.89 8.37 -2.24
CA ALA A 160 12.13 7.16 -1.43
C ALA A 160 13.60 6.68 -1.46
N VAL A 161 14.52 7.48 -2.01
CA VAL A 161 15.95 7.17 -2.11
C VAL A 161 16.77 8.25 -1.41
N HIS A 162 17.82 7.85 -0.71
CA HIS A 162 18.75 8.80 -0.08
C HIS A 162 19.86 9.20 -1.05
N ARG A 163 20.17 10.50 -1.07
CA ARG A 163 21.37 11.04 -1.72
C ARG A 163 22.10 11.89 -0.69
N ASN A 164 23.39 11.66 -0.55
CA ASN A 164 24.20 12.38 0.44
C ASN A 164 24.17 13.89 0.14
N LYS A 165 23.63 14.66 1.09
CA LYS A 165 23.68 16.12 1.10
C LYS A 165 24.73 16.57 2.11
N PRO A 166 25.30 17.78 2.00
CA PRO A 166 26.19 18.32 3.03
C PRO A 166 25.55 18.37 4.42
N SER A 167 24.23 18.58 4.49
CA SER A 167 23.44 18.63 5.72
C SER A 167 22.92 17.26 6.20
N ASN A 168 22.91 16.23 5.34
CA ASN A 168 22.36 14.91 5.65
C ASN A 168 23.19 13.84 4.94
N ASN A 169 24.15 13.26 5.65
CA ASN A 169 25.06 12.22 5.19
C ASN A 169 25.47 11.32 6.37
N PRO A 170 25.90 10.07 6.13
CA PRO A 170 26.23 9.12 7.19
C PRO A 170 27.49 9.47 7.98
N THR A 171 28.30 10.42 7.51
CA THR A 171 29.51 10.87 8.21
C THR A 171 29.24 11.88 9.31
N ILE A 172 28.09 12.57 9.30
CA ILE A 172 27.70 13.47 10.39
C ILE A 172 27.35 12.63 11.62
N PRO A 173 28.06 12.80 12.76
CA PRO A 173 27.76 12.05 13.96
C PRO A 173 26.45 12.56 14.60
N PHE A 174 25.54 11.64 14.90
CA PHE A 174 24.37 11.90 15.73
C PHE A 174 24.42 11.04 16.99
N LYS A 175 24.12 11.63 18.14
CA LYS A 175 24.01 10.92 19.42
C LYS A 175 22.81 11.46 20.20
N PHE A 176 22.14 10.56 20.91
CA PHE A 176 21.06 10.93 21.80
C PHE A 176 21.59 11.73 23.01
N SER A 177 20.79 12.70 23.47
CA SER A 177 21.06 13.43 24.70
C SER A 177 20.97 12.50 25.92
N GLU A 178 21.61 12.87 27.04
CA GLU A 178 21.55 12.06 28.27
C GLU A 178 20.12 11.86 28.79
N GLN A 179 19.25 12.87 28.63
CA GLN A 179 17.83 12.77 28.97
C GLN A 179 17.13 11.74 28.08
N ASN A 180 17.39 11.78 26.77
CA ASN A 180 16.80 10.83 25.83
C ASN A 180 17.32 9.42 26.06
N LEU A 181 18.60 9.22 26.40
CA LEU A 181 19.12 7.89 26.74
C LEU A 181 18.36 7.23 27.90
N ARG A 182 17.94 7.99 28.92
CA ARG A 182 17.09 7.46 30.00
C ARG A 182 15.71 7.05 29.50
N LEU A 183 15.10 7.84 28.61
CA LEU A 183 13.82 7.51 27.98
C LEU A 183 13.93 6.27 27.09
N ILE A 184 15.06 6.10 26.38
CA ILE A 184 15.34 4.92 25.57
C ILE A 184 15.36 3.66 26.45
N ASP A 185 16.03 3.72 27.60
CA ASP A 185 16.06 2.60 28.55
C ASP A 185 14.65 2.24 29.06
N GLU A 186 13.77 3.23 29.27
CA GLU A 186 12.37 3.00 29.64
C GLU A 186 11.55 2.39 28.51
N ILE A 187 11.73 2.87 27.28
CA ILE A 187 11.06 2.34 26.09
C ILE A 187 11.46 0.88 25.86
N LEU A 188 12.75 0.56 25.97
CA LEU A 188 13.27 -0.78 25.76
C LEU A 188 12.69 -1.78 26.78
N LYS A 189 12.42 -1.36 28.02
CA LYS A 189 11.77 -2.21 29.04
C LYS A 189 10.33 -2.62 28.70
N ARG A 190 9.65 -1.91 27.79
CA ARG A 190 8.30 -2.27 27.33
C ARG A 190 8.29 -3.49 26.42
N TYR A 191 9.45 -3.87 25.88
CA TYR A 191 9.60 -4.97 24.94
C TYR A 191 10.43 -6.11 25.57
N PRO A 192 10.13 -7.38 25.22
CA PRO A 192 11.00 -8.49 25.61
C PRO A 192 12.42 -8.30 25.06
N PRO A 193 13.47 -8.72 25.79
CA PRO A 193 14.86 -8.47 25.40
C PRO A 193 15.22 -9.06 24.04
N GLN A 194 14.68 -10.23 23.69
CA GLN A 194 14.87 -10.86 22.37
C GLN A 194 14.20 -10.08 21.22
N TYR A 195 13.22 -9.23 21.51
CA TYR A 195 12.44 -8.47 20.52
C TYR A 195 12.59 -6.96 20.67
N LYS A 196 13.77 -6.48 21.08
CA LYS A 196 14.08 -5.04 21.16
C LYS A 196 13.85 -4.27 19.86
N LYS A 197 13.88 -4.95 18.71
CA LYS A 197 13.53 -4.38 17.38
C LYS A 197 12.13 -3.76 17.35
N GLY A 198 11.22 -4.20 18.23
CA GLY A 198 9.88 -3.60 18.38
C GLY A 198 9.90 -2.13 18.81
N ALA A 199 11.01 -1.65 19.40
CA ALA A 199 11.19 -0.26 19.80
C ALA A 199 11.64 0.66 18.65
N VAL A 200 11.75 0.19 17.40
CA VAL A 200 12.23 1.01 16.28
C VAL A 200 11.40 2.28 16.06
N MET A 201 10.07 2.18 16.15
CA MET A 201 9.19 3.32 15.94
C MET A 201 9.33 4.41 17.01
N PRO A 202 9.22 4.11 18.33
CA PRO A 202 9.37 5.13 19.35
C PRO A 202 10.79 5.72 19.42
N LEU A 203 11.83 4.94 19.07
CA LEU A 203 13.19 5.46 19.04
C LEU A 203 13.46 6.39 17.85
N LEU A 204 12.87 6.10 16.68
CA LEU A 204 12.91 7.01 15.54
C LEU A 204 12.18 8.31 15.85
N ASP A 205 11.01 8.23 16.49
CA ASP A 205 10.24 9.42 16.89
C ASP A 205 11.03 10.29 17.88
N LEU A 206 11.64 9.66 18.89
CA LEU A 206 12.50 10.37 19.85
C LEU A 206 13.71 11.04 19.17
N GLY A 207 14.32 10.36 18.19
CA GLY A 207 15.42 10.91 17.39
C GLY A 207 14.98 12.10 16.55
N GLN A 208 13.80 12.02 15.94
CA GLN A 208 13.18 13.11 15.21
C GLN A 208 12.87 14.31 16.13
N ARG A 209 12.30 14.08 17.32
CA ARG A 209 12.03 15.16 18.29
C ARG A 209 13.30 15.89 18.74
N GLN A 210 14.42 15.16 18.88
CA GLN A 210 15.69 15.76 19.26
C GLN A 210 16.36 16.53 18.10
N HIS A 211 16.33 15.98 16.88
CA HIS A 211 17.04 16.55 15.73
C HIS A 211 16.18 17.50 14.87
N GLY A 212 14.85 17.46 15.04
CA GLY A 212 13.84 18.14 14.22
C GLY A 212 13.36 17.30 13.02
N TYR A 213 14.17 16.38 12.51
CA TYR A 213 13.81 15.47 11.42
C TYR A 213 14.62 14.16 11.53
N THR A 214 14.18 13.11 10.87
CA THR A 214 14.86 11.81 10.83
C THR A 214 15.96 11.81 9.76
N SER A 215 17.17 12.26 10.13
CA SER A 215 18.36 12.20 9.26
C SER A 215 18.90 10.77 9.12
N ILE A 216 19.76 10.52 8.12
CA ILE A 216 20.35 9.18 7.94
C ILE A 216 21.20 8.76 9.14
N SER A 217 21.84 9.72 9.82
CA SER A 217 22.62 9.48 11.03
C SER A 217 21.74 9.09 12.21
N VAL A 218 20.55 9.69 12.36
CA VAL A 218 19.55 9.28 13.36
C VAL A 218 19.13 7.84 13.12
N MET A 219 18.81 7.47 11.88
CA MET A 219 18.42 6.10 11.53
C MET A 219 19.55 5.10 11.83
N ASN A 220 20.80 5.46 11.52
CA ASN A 220 21.96 4.62 11.79
C ASN A 220 22.21 4.43 13.29
N GLU A 221 22.04 5.47 14.09
CA GLU A 221 22.20 5.38 15.54
C GLU A 221 21.10 4.52 16.17
N VAL A 222 19.85 4.64 15.73
CA VAL A 222 18.75 3.75 16.15
C VAL A 222 19.04 2.30 15.75
N ALA A 223 19.54 2.07 14.53
CA ALA A 223 19.92 0.73 14.08
C ALA A 223 21.03 0.13 14.96
N ARG A 224 22.01 0.94 15.37
CA ARG A 224 23.10 0.55 16.28
C ARG A 224 22.56 0.19 17.66
N LEU A 225 21.68 1.00 18.24
CA LEU A 225 21.09 0.75 19.57
C LEU A 225 20.23 -0.53 19.59
N LEU A 226 19.48 -0.78 18.52
CA LEU A 226 18.61 -1.94 18.41
C LEU A 226 19.29 -3.21 17.90
N GLU A 227 20.59 -3.14 17.57
CA GLU A 227 21.37 -4.23 16.97
C GLU A 227 20.64 -4.87 15.77
N MET A 228 20.15 -4.02 14.87
CA MET A 228 19.47 -4.45 13.65
C MET A 228 20.09 -3.83 12.40
N PRO A 229 19.97 -4.47 11.23
CA PRO A 229 20.47 -3.90 9.99
C PRO A 229 19.85 -2.52 9.72
N PRO A 230 20.64 -1.49 9.35
CA PRO A 230 20.13 -0.15 9.08
C PRO A 230 19.01 -0.11 8.04
N MET A 231 19.06 -1.01 7.05
CA MET A 231 18.04 -1.13 6.01
C MET A 231 16.62 -1.31 6.58
N ARG A 232 16.47 -2.07 7.68
CA ARG A 232 15.17 -2.27 8.33
C ARG A 232 14.65 -1.00 9.01
N VAL A 233 15.54 -0.14 9.47
CA VAL A 233 15.19 1.17 10.00
C VAL A 233 14.80 2.12 8.87
N TYR A 234 15.49 2.05 7.72
CA TYR A 234 15.16 2.84 6.54
C TYR A 234 13.78 2.46 5.97
N GLU A 235 13.47 1.16 5.92
CA GLU A 235 12.13 0.68 5.53
C GLU A 235 11.04 1.31 6.41
N VAL A 236 11.19 1.28 7.73
CA VAL A 236 10.22 1.89 8.67
C VAL A 236 10.13 3.42 8.46
N ALA A 237 11.27 4.10 8.37
CA ALA A 237 11.31 5.56 8.23
C ALA A 237 10.76 6.06 6.87
N THR A 238 10.78 5.22 5.84
CA THR A 238 10.19 5.55 4.53
C THR A 238 8.73 5.13 4.42
N PHE A 239 8.30 4.15 5.22
CA PHE A 239 6.94 3.63 5.20
C PHE A 239 5.96 4.51 5.97
N TYR A 240 6.32 4.97 7.17
CA TYR A 240 5.45 5.81 7.99
C TYR A 240 5.64 7.29 7.67
N THR A 241 4.54 7.99 7.37
CA THR A 241 4.52 9.39 6.92
C THR A 241 4.87 10.41 8.00
N MET A 242 4.86 10.02 9.28
CA MET A 242 5.25 10.89 10.40
C MET A 242 6.76 11.16 10.42
N TYR A 243 7.58 10.27 9.86
CA TYR A 243 9.04 10.44 9.87
C TYR A 243 9.48 11.38 8.76
N ASN A 244 9.77 12.63 9.11
CA ASN A 244 10.26 13.63 8.17
C ASN A 244 11.72 13.31 7.82
N ARG A 245 12.03 12.99 6.57
CA ARG A 245 13.39 12.64 6.12
C ARG A 245 14.18 13.85 5.57
N GLU A 246 13.50 14.97 5.43
CA GLU A 246 14.04 16.26 5.04
C GLU A 246 13.81 17.26 6.18
N PRO A 247 14.65 18.30 6.30
CA PRO A 247 14.47 19.31 7.32
C PRO A 247 13.14 20.04 7.11
N VAL A 248 12.32 20.06 8.17
CA VAL A 248 11.07 20.81 8.25
C VAL A 248 11.26 22.05 9.11
N GLY A 249 10.39 23.05 8.93
CA GLY A 249 10.35 24.24 9.75
C GLY A 249 9.92 23.96 11.19
N LYS A 250 10.03 24.97 12.05
CA LYS A 250 9.69 24.86 13.49
C LYS A 250 8.24 24.42 13.74
N TYR A 251 7.31 24.83 12.88
CA TYR A 251 5.91 24.46 12.90
C TYR A 251 5.58 23.64 11.65
N PHE A 252 5.34 22.35 11.86
CA PHE A 252 4.91 21.43 10.80
C PHE A 252 3.37 21.43 10.74
N VAL A 253 2.83 22.13 9.74
CA VAL A 253 1.40 22.36 9.52
C VAL A 253 0.85 21.27 8.60
N GLN A 254 0.03 20.39 9.18
CA GLN A 254 -0.54 19.20 8.54
C GLN A 254 -2.05 19.36 8.41
N LEU A 255 -2.55 19.64 7.21
CA LEU A 255 -3.98 19.84 6.97
C LEU A 255 -4.64 18.58 6.42
N CYS A 256 -5.74 18.15 7.04
CA CYS A 256 -6.54 17.03 6.57
C CYS A 256 -7.39 17.43 5.35
N THR A 257 -7.16 16.77 4.21
CA THR A 257 -7.92 17.00 2.96
C THR A 257 -8.84 15.85 2.57
N THR A 258 -9.03 14.85 3.45
CA THR A 258 -9.95 13.73 3.21
C THR A 258 -11.42 14.14 3.14
N THR A 259 -12.27 13.27 2.60
CA THR A 259 -13.68 13.55 2.31
C THR A 259 -14.46 14.21 3.46
N PRO A 260 -14.37 13.76 4.73
CA PRO A 260 -15.10 14.42 5.81
C PRO A 260 -14.65 15.87 6.05
N CYS A 261 -13.36 16.17 5.94
CA CYS A 261 -12.85 17.54 6.06
C CYS A 261 -13.12 18.37 4.81
N GLN A 262 -13.13 17.74 3.63
CA GLN A 262 -13.47 18.40 2.39
C GLN A 262 -14.94 18.85 2.35
N LEU A 263 -15.85 18.07 2.93
CA LEU A 263 -17.28 18.38 2.98
C LEU A 263 -17.73 19.11 4.25
N GLY A 264 -17.05 18.87 5.38
CA GLY A 264 -17.42 19.40 6.69
C GLY A 264 -17.06 20.87 6.90
N GLY A 265 -17.86 21.56 7.72
CA GLY A 265 -17.67 22.97 8.06
C GLY A 265 -17.64 23.86 6.82
N CYS A 266 -16.56 24.64 6.63
CA CYS A 266 -16.37 25.48 5.45
C CYS A 266 -15.79 24.74 4.24
N GLY A 267 -15.35 23.48 4.42
CA GLY A 267 -14.59 22.67 3.48
C GLY A 267 -13.08 22.94 3.55
N SER A 268 -12.28 21.88 3.64
CA SER A 268 -10.81 21.95 3.77
C SER A 268 -10.11 22.63 2.59
N THR A 269 -10.67 22.58 1.38
CA THR A 269 -10.11 23.27 0.20
C THR A 269 -9.98 24.78 0.41
N LYS A 270 -10.96 25.41 1.07
CA LYS A 270 -10.88 26.85 1.39
C LYS A 270 -9.78 27.15 2.42
N ILE A 271 -9.50 26.20 3.30
CA ILE A 271 -8.41 26.31 4.28
C ILE A 271 -7.05 26.17 3.58
N VAL A 272 -6.91 25.24 2.63
CA VAL A 272 -5.69 25.12 1.78
C VAL A 272 -5.41 26.46 1.08
N GLU A 273 -6.43 27.04 0.44
CA GLU A 273 -6.32 28.33 -0.25
C GLU A 273 -5.92 29.45 0.71
N ALA A 274 -6.53 29.51 1.89
CA ALA A 274 -6.23 30.51 2.91
C ALA A 274 -4.79 30.41 3.45
N ILE A 275 -4.28 29.19 3.66
CA ILE A 275 -2.89 28.94 4.10
C ILE A 275 -1.92 29.32 3.00
N THR A 276 -2.20 28.90 1.76
CA THR A 276 -1.36 29.15 0.59
C THR A 276 -1.23 30.66 0.32
N GLU A 277 -2.35 31.40 0.39
CA GLU A 277 -2.36 32.86 0.23
C GLU A 277 -1.60 33.58 1.35
N HIS A 278 -1.75 33.11 2.60
CA HIS A 278 -1.17 33.78 3.76
C HIS A 278 0.33 33.52 3.91
N LEU A 279 0.79 32.29 3.66
CA LEU A 279 2.20 31.91 3.80
C LEU A 279 2.98 32.04 2.48
N GLY A 280 2.32 32.13 1.33
CA GLY A 280 2.95 32.21 0.01
C GLY A 280 3.65 30.92 -0.43
N ILE A 281 3.30 29.77 0.18
CA ILE A 281 3.91 28.46 -0.11
C ILE A 281 2.84 27.46 -0.57
N THR A 282 3.26 26.50 -1.40
CA THR A 282 2.45 25.36 -1.80
C THR A 282 2.62 24.18 -0.84
N PRO A 283 1.68 23.21 -0.82
CA PRO A 283 1.87 21.97 -0.08
C PRO A 283 3.23 21.30 -0.39
N GLY A 284 3.91 20.81 0.63
CA GLY A 284 5.24 20.22 0.58
C GLY A 284 6.41 21.20 0.77
N HIS A 285 6.17 22.50 0.76
CA HIS A 285 7.23 23.52 0.84
C HIS A 285 7.34 24.12 2.25
N THR A 286 8.50 24.71 2.52
CA THR A 286 8.81 25.42 3.75
C THR A 286 9.00 26.90 3.45
N THR A 287 8.55 27.78 4.34
CA THR A 287 8.77 29.23 4.20
C THR A 287 10.25 29.57 4.22
N GLU A 288 10.64 30.66 3.55
CA GLU A 288 12.05 31.14 3.55
C GLU A 288 12.57 31.44 4.96
N ASP A 289 11.67 31.86 5.86
CA ASP A 289 11.94 32.10 7.28
C ASP A 289 12.29 30.81 8.06
N GLY A 290 12.08 29.62 7.49
CA GLY A 290 12.30 28.32 8.15
C GLY A 290 11.32 28.01 9.28
N LEU A 291 10.24 28.80 9.41
CA LEU A 291 9.28 28.69 10.51
C LEU A 291 8.15 27.71 10.22
N PHE A 292 7.59 27.71 9.01
CA PHE A 292 6.42 26.91 8.67
C PHE A 292 6.71 25.98 7.50
N THR A 293 6.33 24.71 7.66
CA THR A 293 6.23 23.76 6.55
C THR A 293 4.79 23.33 6.43
N PHE A 294 4.20 23.46 5.23
CA PHE A 294 2.81 23.11 4.99
C PHE A 294 2.72 21.83 4.18
N VAL A 295 1.98 20.84 4.67
CA VAL A 295 1.76 19.55 3.99
C VAL A 295 0.29 19.17 4.08
N GLU A 296 -0.24 18.63 2.98
CA GLU A 296 -1.54 17.98 2.98
C GLU A 296 -1.40 16.55 3.51
N VAL A 297 -2.23 16.19 4.47
CA VAL A 297 -2.26 14.86 5.08
C VAL A 297 -3.63 14.23 4.95
N GLU A 298 -3.65 12.93 5.19
CA GLU A 298 -4.86 12.14 5.22
C GLU A 298 -5.65 12.35 6.52
N CYS A 299 -6.57 11.43 6.83
CA CYS A 299 -7.45 11.54 7.98
C CYS A 299 -6.67 11.53 9.31
N LEU A 300 -6.83 12.61 10.09
CA LEU A 300 -6.23 12.78 11.43
C LEU A 300 -7.16 12.35 12.59
N GLY A 301 -8.35 11.80 12.27
CA GLY A 301 -9.27 11.23 13.25
C GLY A 301 -10.22 12.22 13.96
N ALA A 302 -10.16 13.51 13.67
CA ALA A 302 -11.03 14.55 14.25
C ALA A 302 -12.20 14.94 13.32
N CYS A 303 -12.87 13.96 12.72
CA CYS A 303 -13.85 14.19 11.64
C CYS A 303 -15.09 14.99 12.07
N VAL A 304 -15.55 14.85 13.32
CA VAL A 304 -16.70 15.61 13.84
C VAL A 304 -16.35 17.08 14.12
N ASN A 305 -15.04 17.39 14.12
CA ASN A 305 -14.44 18.70 14.28
C ASN A 305 -13.83 19.24 12.97
N ALA A 306 -14.34 18.75 11.84
CA ALA A 306 -13.93 19.20 10.53
C ALA A 306 -14.32 20.67 10.25
N PRO A 307 -13.47 21.44 9.54
CA PRO A 307 -12.12 21.11 9.09
C PRO A 307 -11.07 21.36 10.18
N MET A 308 -9.98 20.61 10.16
CA MET A 308 -8.95 20.64 11.20
C MET A 308 -7.53 20.57 10.62
N VAL A 309 -6.57 21.05 11.42
CA VAL A 309 -5.13 21.04 11.13
C VAL A 309 -4.38 20.54 12.35
N GLN A 310 -3.32 19.78 12.14
CA GLN A 310 -2.35 19.44 13.18
C GLN A 310 -1.12 20.31 13.00
N ILE A 311 -0.67 20.96 14.08
CA ILE A 311 0.59 21.70 14.10
C ILE A 311 1.48 21.04 15.13
N ASN A 312 2.54 20.38 14.67
CA ASN A 312 3.38 19.53 15.51
C ASN A 312 2.54 18.44 16.24
N ASP A 313 2.39 18.53 17.57
CA ASP A 313 1.61 17.58 18.37
C ASP A 313 0.16 18.05 18.63
N ASP A 314 -0.17 19.31 18.31
CA ASP A 314 -1.42 19.96 18.70
C ASP A 314 -2.47 19.94 17.58
N TYR A 315 -3.71 19.62 17.93
CA TYR A 315 -4.86 19.68 17.03
C TYR A 315 -5.56 21.02 17.17
N TYR A 316 -5.83 21.65 16.02
CA TYR A 316 -6.67 22.85 15.92
C TYR A 316 -7.83 22.53 15.00
N GLU A 317 -9.03 22.63 15.54
CA GLU A 317 -10.23 22.08 14.91
C GLU A 317 -11.29 23.17 14.70
N ASP A 318 -12.34 22.87 13.93
CA ASP A 318 -13.39 23.83 13.53
C ASP A 318 -12.89 25.10 12.86
N LEU A 319 -11.94 24.91 11.96
CA LEU A 319 -11.28 26.03 11.34
C LEU A 319 -12.20 26.73 10.34
N THR A 320 -12.13 28.05 10.36
CA THR A 320 -12.51 28.93 9.26
C THR A 320 -11.27 29.55 8.61
N PRO A 321 -11.35 30.03 7.36
CA PRO A 321 -10.24 30.72 6.68
C PRO A 321 -9.63 31.89 7.49
N GLU A 322 -10.43 32.57 8.30
CA GLU A 322 -10.02 33.68 9.15
C GLU A 322 -9.31 33.17 10.42
N SER A 323 -9.85 32.12 11.04
CA SER A 323 -9.27 31.51 12.23
C SER A 323 -7.87 30.95 11.96
N ILE A 324 -7.65 30.30 10.82
CA ILE A 324 -6.33 29.74 10.47
C ILE A 324 -5.31 30.84 10.19
N LYS A 325 -5.70 31.94 9.52
CA LYS A 325 -4.82 33.10 9.31
C LYS A 325 -4.43 33.74 10.64
N THR A 326 -5.38 33.85 11.56
CA THR A 326 -5.15 34.37 12.92
C THR A 326 -4.20 33.46 13.70
N LEU A 327 -4.42 32.14 13.63
CA LEU A 327 -3.58 31.13 14.28
C LEU A 327 -2.14 31.16 13.75
N LEU A 328 -1.95 31.16 12.43
CA LEU A 328 -0.62 31.22 11.81
C LEU A 328 0.12 32.52 12.15
N THR A 329 -0.59 33.65 12.17
CA THR A 329 -0.01 34.94 12.58
C THR A 329 0.43 34.89 14.05
N ALA A 330 -0.43 34.40 14.95
CA ALA A 330 -0.11 34.26 16.37
C ALA A 330 1.08 33.32 16.61
N LEU A 331 1.19 32.22 15.85
CA LEU A 331 2.34 31.32 15.91
C LEU A 331 3.63 31.97 15.40
N LYS A 332 3.55 32.78 14.33
CA LYS A 332 4.70 33.54 13.81
C LYS A 332 5.19 34.56 14.85
N GLU A 333 4.26 35.29 15.45
CA GLU A 333 4.55 36.25 16.52
C GLU A 333 5.13 35.54 17.75
N ALA A 334 4.56 34.41 18.16
CA ALA A 334 5.08 33.61 19.28
C ALA A 334 6.50 33.11 19.02
N ALA A 335 6.81 32.61 17.81
CA ALA A 335 8.17 32.20 17.48
C ALA A 335 9.16 33.37 17.57
N THR A 336 8.81 34.53 17.00
CA THR A 336 9.66 35.72 17.01
C THR A 336 9.80 36.31 18.42
N ALA A 337 8.76 36.20 19.25
CA ALA A 337 8.72 36.71 20.61
C ALA A 337 9.43 35.79 21.62
N THR A 338 9.48 34.48 21.36
CA THR A 338 10.25 33.52 22.19
C THR A 338 11.74 33.87 22.18
N ASP A 339 12.25 34.35 21.04
CA ASP A 339 13.64 34.84 20.92
C ASP A 339 13.85 36.20 21.61
N ALA A 340 12.77 36.93 21.90
CA ALA A 340 12.77 38.25 22.54
C ALA A 340 12.24 38.25 23.99
N GLY A 341 11.92 37.08 24.58
CA GLY A 341 11.42 36.94 25.95
C GLY A 341 10.00 37.47 26.20
N LYS A 342 9.16 37.62 25.17
CA LYS A 342 7.76 38.05 25.30
C LYS A 342 6.80 36.87 25.13
N SER A 343 5.81 36.74 26.02
CA SER A 343 4.74 35.74 25.92
C SER A 343 3.60 36.26 25.04
N VAL A 344 3.42 35.66 23.86
CA VAL A 344 2.26 35.89 22.99
C VAL A 344 1.20 34.84 23.30
N GLN A 345 -0.08 35.23 23.32
CA GLN A 345 -1.18 34.28 23.50
C GLN A 345 -1.45 33.55 22.19
N VAL A 346 -1.00 32.29 22.10
CA VAL A 346 -1.40 31.36 21.04
C VAL A 346 -2.74 30.74 21.42
N PRO A 347 -3.69 30.56 20.47
CA PRO A 347 -4.92 29.81 20.73
C PRO A 347 -4.62 28.43 21.33
N ALA A 348 -5.43 28.00 22.28
CA ALA A 348 -5.31 26.67 22.88
C ALA A 348 -5.63 25.58 21.84
N PRO A 349 -4.99 24.40 21.92
CA PRO A 349 -5.35 23.26 21.09
C PRO A 349 -6.78 22.81 21.38
N GLY A 350 -7.51 22.45 20.32
CA GLY A 350 -8.91 22.05 20.34
C GLY A 350 -9.77 22.79 19.30
N PRO A 351 -11.10 22.74 19.46
CA PRO A 351 -12.02 23.47 18.59
C PRO A 351 -11.86 24.98 18.75
N LEU A 352 -11.66 25.70 17.64
CA LEU A 352 -11.65 27.17 17.63
C LEU A 352 -13.04 27.80 17.55
N SER A 353 -14.08 26.97 17.65
CA SER A 353 -15.47 27.40 17.75
C SER A 353 -15.91 27.52 19.21
N GLY A 354 -17.21 27.72 19.45
CA GLY A 354 -17.75 27.86 20.81
C GLY A 354 -17.92 26.55 21.59
N ARG A 355 -17.55 25.39 21.02
CA ARG A 355 -17.63 24.08 21.69
C ARG A 355 -16.31 23.72 22.37
N GLN A 356 -16.39 22.86 23.38
CA GLN A 356 -15.25 22.41 24.18
C GLN A 356 -14.47 21.29 23.49
N THR A 357 -15.16 20.28 22.97
CA THR A 357 -14.55 19.08 22.38
C THR A 357 -15.34 18.64 21.15
N CYS A 358 -16.04 17.51 21.21
CA CYS A 358 -16.79 16.92 20.12
C CYS A 358 -18.32 16.95 20.34
N GLU A 359 -18.82 17.73 21.29
CA GLU A 359 -20.24 17.86 21.51
C GLU A 359 -20.95 18.55 20.34
N ASN A 360 -22.28 18.45 20.33
CA ASN A 360 -23.10 19.15 19.36
C ASN A 360 -22.91 20.67 19.53
N SER A 361 -22.76 21.39 18.42
CA SER A 361 -22.57 22.85 18.39
C SER A 361 -23.71 23.65 19.02
N GLN A 362 -24.90 23.06 19.19
CA GLN A 362 -26.05 23.65 19.89
C GLN A 362 -26.12 23.27 21.38
N GLY A 363 -25.05 22.68 21.94
CA GLY A 363 -24.96 22.24 23.33
C GLY A 363 -25.22 20.74 23.50
N LEU A 364 -25.11 20.26 24.75
CA LEU A 364 -25.21 18.84 25.07
C LEU A 364 -26.61 18.28 24.77
N THR A 365 -26.72 17.37 23.80
CA THR A 365 -27.96 16.65 23.47
C THR A 365 -28.10 15.32 24.21
N ASN A 366 -26.99 14.76 24.66
CA ASN A 366 -26.85 13.52 25.42
C ASN A 366 -25.88 13.74 26.60
N LEU A 367 -25.69 12.71 27.44
CA LEU A 367 -24.80 12.75 28.62
C LEU A 367 -25.07 13.94 29.56
N ARG A 368 -26.35 14.30 29.72
CA ARG A 368 -26.79 15.37 30.66
C ARG A 368 -26.90 14.88 32.09
N GLU A 369 -27.07 13.58 32.27
CA GLU A 369 -27.18 12.93 33.57
C GLU A 369 -25.78 12.75 34.18
N PRO A 370 -25.68 12.69 35.52
CA PRO A 370 -24.41 12.40 36.18
C PRO A 370 -23.88 11.02 35.77
N VAL A 371 -22.55 10.88 35.77
CA VAL A 371 -21.88 9.61 35.46
C VAL A 371 -22.31 8.54 36.47
N TRP A 372 -22.74 7.39 35.96
CA TRP A 372 -23.13 6.26 36.80
C TRP A 372 -21.89 5.60 37.40
N ASP A 373 -21.86 5.54 38.74
CA ASP A 373 -20.86 4.81 39.51
C ASP A 373 -21.42 3.43 39.88
N PRO A 374 -20.63 2.33 39.78
CA PRO A 374 -20.96 1.06 40.43
C PRO A 374 -21.58 1.18 41.82
N GLU A 375 -21.16 2.12 42.67
CA GLU A 375 -21.74 2.35 44.00
C GLU A 375 -23.20 2.84 44.00
N THR A 376 -23.59 3.54 42.93
CA THR A 376 -24.92 4.13 42.74
C THR A 376 -25.88 3.20 42.00
N MET A 377 -25.37 2.28 41.19
CA MET A 377 -26.18 1.46 40.26
C MET A 377 -26.17 -0.04 40.57
N MET A 378 -25.15 -0.57 41.26
CA MET A 378 -25.14 -1.97 41.65
C MET A 378 -26.23 -2.23 42.68
N ARG A 379 -26.99 -3.30 42.44
CA ARG A 379 -28.03 -3.78 43.34
C ARG A 379 -27.39 -4.15 44.68
N LYS A 380 -27.78 -3.45 45.75
CA LYS A 380 -27.25 -3.67 47.12
C LYS A 380 -27.98 -4.81 47.86
N ASP A 381 -28.89 -5.50 47.19
CA ASP A 381 -29.81 -6.48 47.78
C ASP A 381 -29.22 -7.91 47.86
N GLY A 382 -28.00 -8.14 47.36
CA GLY A 382 -27.28 -9.41 47.52
C GLY A 382 -27.96 -10.63 46.88
N ALA A 383 -28.99 -10.41 46.05
CA ALA A 383 -29.85 -11.46 45.52
C ALA A 383 -29.13 -12.41 44.54
N LEU A 384 -28.00 -11.98 43.98
CA LEU A 384 -27.18 -12.77 43.05
C LEU A 384 -25.99 -13.48 43.72
N ASP A 385 -25.70 -13.20 45.00
CA ASP A 385 -24.60 -13.81 45.74
C ASP A 385 -25.00 -15.13 46.42
N GLN A 386 -26.26 -15.57 46.28
CA GLN A 386 -26.68 -16.88 46.78
C GLN A 386 -26.04 -17.98 45.92
N PRO A 387 -25.28 -18.92 46.51
CA PRO A 387 -24.71 -20.02 45.75
C PRO A 387 -25.85 -20.82 45.13
N GLN A 388 -25.80 -21.00 43.80
CA GLN A 388 -26.73 -21.89 43.10
C GLN A 388 -26.66 -23.26 43.78
N GLN A 389 -27.74 -23.65 44.47
CA GLN A 389 -27.87 -25.00 45.01
C GLN A 389 -27.82 -25.97 43.82
N GLN A 390 -26.73 -26.73 43.75
CA GLN A 390 -26.51 -27.80 42.78
C GLN A 390 -27.45 -28.98 43.03
#